data_AF-A0A5W2M0V1-F1
#
_entry.id   AF-A0A5W2M0V1-F1
#
_cell.length_a   1.000
_cell.length_b   1.000
_cell.length_c   1.000
_cell.angle_alpha   90.00
_cell.angle_beta   90.00
_cell.angle_gamma   90.00
#
_symmetry.space_group_name_H-M   'P 1'
#
loop_
_entity.id
_entity.type
_entity.pdbx_description
1 polymer ?
#
loop_
_entity_poly.entity_id
_entity_poly.type
_entity_poly.pdbx_seq_one_letter_code
_entity_poly.pdbx_strand_id
1 'polypeptide(L)'
;MKKPALIRSPLKWAGGKFDVMPQLREHLPKAGCLIEPFVGGGSVFMNTDYDHYVLCDSNPALINFYRFLTTDTTALIDRSWSLFRDGGTREAYERNRQTF
;
A
#
# COMPACT_ATOMS: atom_id res chain seq x y z
N MET A 1 7.72 -5.56 27.07
CA MET A 1 8.16 -5.32 25.68
C MET A 1 7.19 -4.35 25.01
N LYS A 2 7.66 -3.34 24.29
CA LYS A 2 6.78 -2.48 23.48
C LYS A 2 6.25 -3.29 22.30
N LYS A 3 4.94 -3.23 22.02
CA LYS A 3 4.39 -3.81 20.79
C LYS A 3 5.10 -3.16 19.59
N PRO A 4 5.55 -3.94 18.59
CA PRO A 4 6.12 -3.35 17.38
C PRO A 4 5.08 -2.43 16.75
N ALA A 5 5.50 -1.23 16.36
CA ALA A 5 4.63 -0.30 15.67
C ALA A 5 4.26 -0.91 14.31
N LEU A 6 2.96 -1.09 14.06
CA LEU A 6 2.48 -1.55 12.77
C LEU A 6 2.41 -0.37 11.79
N ILE A 7 2.82 -0.62 10.55
CA ILE A 7 2.79 0.37 9.46
C ILE A 7 1.45 0.27 8.74
N ARG A 8 0.76 1.40 8.57
CA ARG A 8 -0.49 1.46 7.80
C ARG A 8 -0.17 1.62 6.31
N SER A 9 -1.01 0.98 5.49
CA SER A 9 -0.99 1.20 4.05
C SER A 9 -1.27 2.68 3.71
N PRO A 10 -0.62 3.25 2.69
CA PRO A 10 -0.98 4.56 2.15
C PRO A 10 -2.33 4.55 1.41
N LEU A 11 -2.89 3.37 1.12
CA LEU A 11 -4.16 3.21 0.41
C LEU A 11 -5.27 2.72 1.36
N LYS A 12 -6.46 3.30 1.20
CA LYS A 12 -7.69 2.68 1.72
C LYS A 12 -8.05 1.53 0.78
N TRP A 13 -8.07 0.30 1.30
CA TRP A 13 -8.33 -0.89 0.50
C TRP A 13 -9.30 -1.83 1.21
N ALA A 14 -10.30 -2.32 0.48
CA ALA A 14 -11.23 -3.31 1.01
C ALA A 14 -10.48 -4.60 1.35
N GLY A 15 -10.74 -5.17 2.53
CA GLY A 15 -10.04 -6.37 2.99
C GLY A 15 -8.62 -6.14 3.50
N GLY A 16 -8.25 -4.90 3.84
CA GLY A 16 -6.96 -4.59 4.48
C GLY A 16 -6.72 -5.44 5.74
N LYS A 17 -5.51 -6.00 5.85
CA LYS A 17 -5.16 -6.97 6.91
C LYS A 17 -4.46 -6.34 8.12
N PHE A 18 -4.41 -5.01 8.19
CA PHE A 18 -3.71 -4.27 9.25
C PHE A 18 -4.13 -4.72 10.67
N ASP A 19 -5.43 -4.79 10.94
CA ASP A 19 -5.94 -5.10 12.29
C ASP A 19 -5.68 -6.55 12.71
N VAL A 20 -5.51 -7.47 11.75
CA VAL A 20 -5.24 -8.90 12.00
C VAL A 20 -3.76 -9.26 11.93
N MET A 21 -2.87 -8.29 11.67
CA MET A 21 -1.43 -8.55 11.58
C MET A 21 -0.81 -9.20 12.83
N PRO A 22 -1.20 -8.82 14.07
CA PRO A 22 -0.65 -9.48 15.26
C PRO A 22 -0.86 -10.99 15.25
N GLN A 23 -2.07 -11.45 14.90
CA GLN A 23 -2.42 -12.87 14.83
C GLN A 23 -1.81 -13.52 13.59
N LEU A 24 -1.83 -12.85 12.44
CA LEU A 24 -1.32 -13.41 11.20
C LEU A 24 0.19 -13.72 11.28
N ARG A 25 0.97 -12.85 11.94
CA ARG A 25 2.42 -13.05 12.14
C ARG A 25 2.76 -14.33 12.90
N GLU A 26 1.89 -14.78 13.79
CA GLU A 26 2.11 -16.02 14.56
C GLU A 26 2.01 -17.27 13.68
N HIS A 27 1.34 -17.16 12.53
CA HIS A 27 1.10 -18.25 11.58
C HIS A 27 1.93 -18.16 10.31
N LEU A 28 2.61 -17.04 10.08
CA LEU A 28 3.47 -16.86 8.91
C LEU A 28 4.79 -17.64 9.10
N PRO A 29 5.16 -18.53 8.17
CA PRO A 29 6.39 -19.29 8.30
C PRO A 29 7.61 -18.40 8.08
N LYS A 30 8.73 -18.77 8.70
CA LYS A 30 10.04 -18.21 8.34
C LYS A 30 10.43 -18.73 6.95
N ALA A 31 10.75 -17.83 6.05
CA ALA A 31 11.24 -18.15 4.70
C ALA A 31 12.11 -16.99 4.20
N GLY A 32 12.83 -17.20 3.10
CA GLY A 32 13.57 -16.12 2.43
C GLY A 32 12.69 -15.26 1.52
N CYS A 33 11.49 -15.72 1.13
CA CYS A 33 10.62 -14.99 0.22
C CYS A 33 9.15 -15.11 0.62
N LEU A 34 8.44 -13.98 0.63
CA LEU A 34 6.99 -13.94 0.70
C LEU A 34 6.42 -13.66 -0.70
N ILE A 35 5.52 -14.53 -1.15
CA ILE A 35 4.76 -14.34 -2.39
C ILE A 35 3.34 -13.95 -1.98
N GLU A 36 2.89 -12.75 -2.36
CA GLU A 36 1.53 -12.27 -2.16
C GLU A 36 0.82 -12.14 -3.52
N PRO A 37 0.03 -13.15 -3.94
CA PRO A 37 -0.71 -13.10 -5.20
C PRO A 37 -1.81 -12.03 -5.25
N PHE A 38 -2.23 -11.53 -4.07
CA PHE A 38 -3.33 -10.58 -3.88
C PHE A 38 -2.89 -9.48 -2.88
N VAL A 39 -1.88 -8.69 -3.25
CA VAL A 39 -1.27 -7.72 -2.33
C VAL A 39 -2.28 -6.67 -1.84
N GLY A 40 -3.22 -6.24 -2.70
CA GLY A 40 -4.18 -5.19 -2.37
C GLY A 40 -3.49 -3.96 -1.76
N GLY A 41 -3.96 -3.52 -0.59
CA GLY A 41 -3.33 -2.41 0.14
C GLY A 41 -1.98 -2.73 0.79
N GLY A 42 -1.44 -3.95 0.70
CA GLY A 42 -0.07 -4.23 1.11
C GLY A 42 0.19 -4.28 2.62
N SER A 43 -0.86 -4.46 3.43
CA SER A 43 -0.72 -4.48 4.89
C SER A 43 0.20 -5.61 5.40
N VAL A 44 0.23 -6.75 4.71
CA VAL A 44 1.01 -7.92 5.15
C VAL A 44 2.50 -7.69 4.87
N PHE A 45 2.89 -7.42 3.61
CA PHE A 45 4.30 -7.16 3.28
C PHE A 45 4.90 -6.01 4.09
N MET A 46 4.18 -4.90 4.28
CA MET A 46 4.66 -3.74 5.07
C MET A 46 4.89 -4.06 6.56
N ASN A 47 4.36 -5.17 7.03
CA ASN A 47 4.43 -5.59 8.42
C ASN A 47 5.08 -6.98 8.55
N THR A 48 5.94 -7.37 7.61
CA THR A 48 6.78 -8.57 7.72
C THR A 48 8.23 -8.21 7.37
N ASP A 49 9.14 -9.16 7.53
CA ASP A 49 10.58 -8.94 7.31
C ASP A 49 11.19 -10.18 6.61
N TYR A 50 10.79 -10.39 5.36
CA TYR A 50 11.35 -11.43 4.47
C TYR A 50 12.46 -10.82 3.61
N ASP A 51 13.46 -11.61 3.22
CA ASP A 51 14.56 -11.11 2.37
C ASP A 51 14.07 -10.65 0.98
N HIS A 52 13.04 -11.32 0.47
CA HIS A 52 12.44 -11.06 -0.83
C HIS A 52 10.91 -11.04 -0.79
N TYR A 53 10.34 -10.25 -1.69
CA TYR A 53 8.89 -10.12 -1.85
C TYR A 53 8.52 -10.24 -3.33
N VAL A 54 7.51 -11.06 -3.63
CA VAL A 54 6.84 -11.09 -4.94
C VAL A 54 5.41 -10.65 -4.73
N LEU A 55 5.11 -9.40 -5.12
CA LEU A 55 3.81 -8.76 -4.90
C LEU A 55 3.04 -8.73 -6.21
N CYS A 56 1.87 -9.37 -6.24
CA CYS A 56 1.01 -9.43 -7.40
C CYS A 56 -0.41 -8.95 -7.06
N ASP A 57 -1.07 -8.39 -8.06
CA ASP A 57 -2.49 -8.05 -8.03
C ASP A 57 -2.98 -8.01 -9.49
N SER A 58 -4.26 -8.25 -9.71
CA SER A 58 -4.85 -8.13 -11.04
C SER A 58 -5.08 -6.68 -11.45
N ASN A 59 -5.06 -5.73 -10.51
CA ASN A 59 -5.19 -4.31 -10.80
C ASN A 59 -3.84 -3.70 -11.25
N PRO A 60 -3.65 -3.38 -12.54
CA PRO A 60 -2.38 -2.84 -13.02
C PRO A 60 -2.08 -1.44 -12.48
N ALA A 61 -3.10 -0.63 -12.18
CA ALA A 61 -2.89 0.71 -11.60
C ALA A 61 -2.34 0.62 -10.17
N LEU A 62 -2.78 -0.37 -9.40
CA LEU A 62 -2.24 -0.66 -8.06
C LEU A 62 -0.78 -1.09 -8.13
N ILE A 63 -0.45 -2.00 -9.04
CA ILE A 63 0.94 -2.44 -9.24
C ILE A 63 1.82 -1.26 -9.70
N ASN A 64 1.30 -0.41 -10.60
CA ASN A 64 2.02 0.78 -11.02
C ASN A 64 2.24 1.77 -9.86
N PHE A 65 1.26 1.96 -8.98
CA PHE A 65 1.41 2.77 -7.77
C PHE A 65 2.58 2.27 -6.90
N TYR A 66 2.65 0.97 -6.60
CA TYR A 66 3.75 0.42 -5.80
C TYR A 66 5.11 0.53 -6.50
N ARG A 67 5.18 0.30 -7.82
CA ARG A 67 6.41 0.51 -8.59
C ARG A 67 6.89 1.96 -8.52
N PHE A 68 5.98 2.91 -8.70
CA PHE A 68 6.31 4.33 -8.65
C PHE A 68 6.74 4.76 -7.23
N LEU A 69 6.07 4.23 -6.21
CA LEU A 69 6.43 4.42 -4.81
C LEU A 69 7.87 4.00 -4.51
N THR A 70 8.39 2.95 -5.16
CA THR A 70 9.79 2.49 -5.01
C THR A 70 10.81 3.20 -5.90
N THR A 71 10.37 3.87 -6.96
CA THR A 71 11.28 4.44 -7.98
C THR A 71 11.42 5.96 -7.89
N ASP A 72 10.35 6.67 -7.55
CA ASP A 72 10.36 8.12 -7.33
C ASP A 72 9.31 8.53 -6.28
N THR A 73 9.63 8.23 -5.02
CA THR A 73 8.74 8.53 -3.89
C THR A 73 8.48 10.04 -3.75
N THR A 74 9.48 10.87 -4.03
CA THR A 74 9.36 12.33 -3.91
C THR A 74 8.35 12.88 -4.90
N ALA A 75 8.47 12.51 -6.18
CA ALA A 75 7.51 12.96 -7.20
C ALA A 75 6.09 12.49 -6.89
N LEU A 76 5.93 11.28 -6.34
CA LEU A 76 4.62 10.77 -5.92
C LEU A 76 4.01 11.63 -4.81
N ILE A 77 4.81 11.96 -3.79
CA ILE A 77 4.38 12.81 -2.67
C ILE A 77 4.02 14.20 -3.18
N ASP A 78 4.88 14.84 -3.97
CA ASP A 78 4.69 16.20 -4.48
C ASP A 78 3.43 16.29 -5.34
N ARG A 79 3.24 15.33 -6.25
CA ARG A 79 2.04 15.28 -7.09
C ARG A 79 0.78 15.08 -6.24
N SER A 80 0.84 14.15 -5.29
CA SER A 80 -0.28 13.86 -4.39
C SER A 80 -0.62 15.08 -3.52
N TRP A 81 0.37 15.79 -3.00
CA TRP A 81 0.16 16.93 -2.10
C TRP A 81 -0.77 17.99 -2.68
N SER A 82 -0.63 18.30 -3.98
CA SER A 82 -1.54 19.22 -4.68
C SER A 82 -3.00 18.77 -4.64
N LEU A 83 -3.24 17.46 -4.78
CA LEU A 83 -4.58 16.86 -4.74
C LEU A 83 -5.15 16.86 -3.31
N PHE A 84 -4.33 16.65 -2.29
CA PHE A 84 -4.79 16.69 -0.90
C PHE A 84 -5.09 18.11 -0.42
N ARG A 85 -4.38 19.12 -0.94
CA ARG A 85 -4.61 20.53 -0.61
C ARG A 85 -5.85 21.09 -1.31
N ASP A 86 -5.98 20.84 -2.62
CA ASP A 86 -6.94 21.55 -3.48
C ASP A 86 -8.07 20.64 -4.03
N GLY A 87 -7.99 19.33 -3.80
CA GLY A 87 -8.90 18.33 -4.38
C GLY A 87 -10.12 17.98 -3.54
N GLY A 88 -10.35 18.66 -2.41
CA GLY A 88 -11.40 18.32 -1.45
C GLY A 88 -12.83 18.74 -1.85
N THR A 89 -13.00 19.51 -2.93
CA THR A 89 -14.34 19.91 -3.41
C THR A 89 -14.92 18.93 -4.41
N ARG A 90 -16.24 18.96 -4.59
CA ARG A 90 -16.93 18.13 -5.58
C ARG A 90 -16.43 18.39 -7.00
N GLU A 91 -16.27 19.65 -7.36
CA GLU A 91 -15.82 20.10 -8.69
C GLU A 91 -14.39 19.66 -8.96
N ALA A 92 -13.52 19.74 -7.94
CA ALA A 92 -12.13 19.28 -8.05
C ALA A 92 -12.07 17.76 -8.20
N TYR A 93 -12.87 17.01 -7.43
CA TYR A 93 -12.99 15.56 -7.58
C TYR A 93 -13.45 15.16 -8.98
N GLU A 94 -14.52 15.77 -9.50
CA GLU A 94 -15.07 15.46 -10.83
C GLU A 94 -14.05 15.74 -11.94
N ARG A 95 -13.33 16.87 -11.86
CA ARG A 95 -12.23 17.21 -12.79
C ARG A 95 -11.09 16.20 -12.73
N ASN A 96 -10.62 15.86 -11.52
CA ASN A 96 -9.51 14.93 -11.34
C ASN A 96 -9.87 13.52 -11.83
N ARG A 97 -11.11 13.06 -11.59
CA ARG A 97 -11.61 11.76 -12.07
C ARG A 97 -11.64 11.63 -13.60
N GLN A 98 -11.74 12.74 -14.32
CA GLN A 98 -11.69 12.72 -15.79
C GLN A 98 -10.25 12.79 -16.33
N THR A 99 -9.30 13.22 -15.49
CA THR A 99 -7.90 13.42 -15.88
C THR A 99 -7.09 12.14 -15.79
N PHE A 100 -7.45 11.26 -14.84
CA PHE A 100 -6.81 9.97 -14.58
C PHE A 100 -7.75 8.82 -14.97
#